data_AF-A0AAV3B3Y3-F1
#
_entry.id   AF-A0AAV3B3Y3-F1
#
_cell.length_a   1.000
_cell.length_b   1.000
_cell.length_c   1.000
_cell.angle_alpha   90.00
_cell.angle_beta   90.00
_cell.angle_gamma   90.00
#
_symmetry.space_group_name_H-M   'P 1'
#
loop_
_entity.id
_entity.type
_entity.pdbx_description
1 polymer ?
#
loop_
_entity_poly.entity_id
_entity_poly.type
_entity_poly.pdbx_seq_one_letter_code
_entity_poly.pdbx_strand_id
1 'polypeptide(L)'
;MLWFGFGFRGFGQIGEGETVPVNEPVQIKGSNTEKKPIIKAVPSWSYSACVTEDGRLLLSGFLGGSPRRYLCFNGLDCQDVLPSEKYIVLLRKDRAECWNTISIDPNGTPPEPMWKMEVTAAPESGKVFPLVGNGYLLPQPPFFRELSPTLQAQRIALGNEHVVLLTSDGKILTWGAGSTEGGDVYCWGWNESGQLGLPSKTLAQERESPADVCTEDDNDEDNEYIAVQSFPALIDLPQESEALKISCGSRHTAAVTRRHGQLGHGDMKSSDHPRHVDFFPQKKLCVIDVICRHWNTFVLCQET
;
A
#
# COMPACT_ATOMS: atom_id res chain seq x y z
N MET A 1 -3.80 14.09 13.13
CA MET A 1 -3.74 12.88 12.26
C MET A 1 -2.81 11.87 12.89
N LEU A 2 -3.13 10.58 12.77
CA LEU A 2 -2.39 9.46 13.33
C LEU A 2 -2.16 8.40 12.25
N TRP A 3 -0.98 7.79 12.22
CA TRP A 3 -0.69 6.65 11.34
C TRP A 3 -0.70 5.35 12.15
N PHE A 4 -1.29 4.30 11.59
CA PHE A 4 -1.27 2.94 12.14
C PHE A 4 -0.70 1.97 11.10
N GLY A 5 -0.05 0.91 11.56
CA GLY A 5 0.50 -0.14 10.69
C GLY A 5 0.38 -1.52 11.33
N PHE A 6 0.19 -2.54 10.49
CA PHE A 6 0.07 -3.95 10.89
C PHE A 6 0.65 -4.88 9.81
N GLY A 7 0.68 -6.18 10.11
CA GLY A 7 1.29 -7.23 9.27
C GLY A 7 2.70 -7.62 9.75
N PHE A 8 3.55 -7.97 8.79
CA PHE A 8 4.89 -8.50 9.09
C PHE A 8 5.82 -7.44 9.71
N ARG A 9 6.56 -7.79 10.77
CA ARG A 9 7.48 -6.89 11.49
C ARG A 9 8.90 -7.47 11.71
N GLY A 10 9.24 -8.57 11.03
CA GLY A 10 10.50 -9.29 11.27
C GLY A 10 11.79 -8.45 11.10
N PHE A 11 11.73 -7.36 10.35
CA PHE A 11 12.85 -6.46 10.12
C PHE A 11 12.86 -5.20 11.02
N GLY A 12 11.77 -4.94 11.75
CA GLY A 12 11.57 -3.67 12.47
C GLY A 12 10.91 -2.57 11.61
N GLN A 13 10.13 -2.94 10.59
CA GLN A 13 9.55 -1.98 9.64
C GLN A 13 8.33 -1.19 10.16
N ILE A 14 7.73 -1.57 11.29
CA ILE A 14 6.61 -0.84 11.92
C ILE A 14 7.14 -0.06 13.14
N GLY A 15 7.93 0.98 12.91
CA GLY A 15 8.51 1.86 13.94
C GLY A 15 9.48 1.19 14.95
N GLU A 16 10.09 2.01 15.82
CA GLU A 16 11.00 1.55 16.88
C GLU A 16 10.33 0.47 17.76
N GLY A 17 11.01 -0.67 17.99
CA GLY A 17 10.56 -1.72 18.92
C GLY A 17 10.73 -3.16 18.44
N GLU A 18 9.92 -4.06 19.00
CA GLU A 18 9.98 -5.52 18.85
C GLU A 18 9.74 -6.03 17.42
N THR A 19 10.36 -7.16 17.05
CA THR A 19 10.23 -7.74 15.70
C THR A 19 9.16 -8.83 15.57
N VAL A 20 8.20 -8.90 16.50
CA VAL A 20 7.08 -9.84 16.44
C VAL A 20 6.04 -9.32 15.42
N PRO A 21 5.48 -10.17 14.53
CA PRO A 21 4.38 -9.79 13.64
C PRO A 21 3.20 -9.19 14.43
N VAL A 22 2.50 -8.24 13.83
CA VAL A 22 1.45 -7.47 14.52
C VAL A 22 0.14 -7.62 13.79
N ASN A 23 -0.80 -8.37 14.36
CA ASN A 23 -2.07 -8.71 13.72
C ASN A 23 -3.18 -7.67 14.00
N GLU A 24 -2.92 -6.70 14.88
CA GLU A 24 -3.77 -5.54 15.17
C GLU A 24 -3.09 -4.22 14.72
N PRO A 25 -3.84 -3.16 14.40
CA PRO A 25 -3.26 -1.86 14.02
C PRO A 25 -2.51 -1.19 15.18
N VAL A 26 -1.17 -1.09 15.07
CA VAL A 26 -0.32 -0.38 16.04
C VAL A 26 0.06 1.00 15.52
N GLN A 27 -0.02 2.01 16.40
CA GLN A 27 0.30 3.40 16.06
C GLN A 27 1.79 3.54 15.67
N ILE A 28 2.04 4.01 14.45
CA ILE A 28 3.37 4.38 13.98
C ILE A 28 3.76 5.70 14.65
N LYS A 29 4.88 5.70 15.36
CA LYS A 29 5.43 6.86 16.09
C LYS A 29 6.76 7.26 15.44
N GLY A 30 6.98 8.57 15.34
CA GLY A 30 8.31 9.11 15.04
C GLY A 30 9.27 8.88 16.21
N SER A 31 10.55 9.21 16.00
CA SER A 31 11.59 8.91 16.99
C SER A 31 11.31 9.53 18.36
N ASN A 32 11.76 8.84 19.40
CA ASN A 32 11.49 9.23 20.78
C ASN A 32 12.11 10.57 21.20
N THR A 33 13.12 11.08 20.47
CA THR A 33 13.83 12.33 20.79
C THR A 33 13.14 13.60 20.28
N GLU A 34 12.57 13.60 19.06
CA GLU A 34 11.87 14.76 18.48
C GLU A 34 10.56 14.34 17.78
N LYS A 35 9.43 14.53 18.47
CA LYS A 35 8.10 14.11 18.02
C LYS A 35 7.45 15.13 17.07
N LYS A 36 7.95 15.18 15.84
CA LYS A 36 7.27 15.89 14.73
C LYS A 36 6.13 15.04 14.14
N PRO A 37 5.02 15.64 13.69
CA PRO A 37 3.92 14.89 13.06
C PRO A 37 4.40 14.17 11.80
N ILE A 38 4.01 12.91 11.64
CA ILE A 38 4.20 12.15 10.39
C ILE A 38 3.05 12.51 9.45
N ILE A 39 3.38 13.12 8.31
CA ILE A 39 2.41 13.50 7.27
C ILE A 39 2.19 12.38 6.25
N LYS A 40 3.21 11.52 6.03
CA LYS A 40 3.15 10.36 5.15
C LYS A 40 3.85 9.17 5.79
N ALA A 41 3.27 7.98 5.76
CA ALA A 41 3.96 6.72 6.02
C ALA A 41 3.69 5.73 4.89
N VAL A 42 4.72 5.08 4.37
CA VAL A 42 4.62 4.11 3.26
C VAL A 42 5.46 2.87 3.60
N PRO A 43 4.86 1.67 3.61
CA PRO A 43 5.61 0.44 3.78
C PRO A 43 6.34 0.04 2.49
N SER A 44 7.46 -0.66 2.64
CA SER A 44 8.07 -1.52 1.62
C SER A 44 7.94 -2.98 2.09
N TRP A 45 8.70 -3.93 1.53
CA TRP A 45 8.75 -5.30 2.05
C TRP A 45 9.64 -5.38 3.30
N SER A 46 10.87 -4.86 3.22
CA SER A 46 11.85 -5.04 4.30
C SER A 46 12.04 -3.83 5.23
N TYR A 47 11.51 -2.66 4.85
CA TYR A 47 11.53 -1.43 5.65
C TYR A 47 10.25 -0.59 5.41
N SER A 48 10.09 0.51 6.14
CA SER A 48 9.12 1.56 5.83
C SER A 48 9.79 2.94 5.77
N ALA A 49 9.16 3.84 5.02
CA ALA A 49 9.57 5.23 4.90
C ALA A 49 8.45 6.16 5.41
N CYS A 50 8.79 7.13 6.25
CA CYS A 50 7.87 8.14 6.75
C CYS A 50 8.41 9.54 6.48
N VAL A 51 7.53 10.49 6.16
CA VAL A 51 7.85 11.91 5.98
C VAL A 51 7.20 12.70 7.11
N THR A 52 7.95 13.62 7.70
CA THR A 52 7.50 14.52 8.78
C THR A 52 7.05 15.88 8.24
N GLU A 53 6.22 16.57 9.02
CA GLU A 53 5.73 17.93 8.71
C GLU A 53 6.85 18.96 8.47
N ASP A 54 8.02 18.79 9.11
CA ASP A 54 9.22 19.61 8.89
C ASP A 54 10.23 18.99 7.90
N GLY A 55 9.74 18.15 6.98
CA GLY A 55 10.47 17.76 5.77
C GLY A 55 11.58 16.73 5.95
N ARG A 56 11.64 16.04 7.10
CA ARG A 56 12.58 14.94 7.35
C ARG A 56 12.08 13.62 6.77
N LEU A 57 12.99 12.79 6.29
CA LEU A 57 12.74 11.39 5.95
C LEU A 57 13.16 10.49 7.11
N LEU A 58 12.25 9.63 7.57
CA LEU A 58 12.50 8.59 8.56
C LEU A 58 12.45 7.23 7.84
N LEU A 59 13.47 6.39 7.98
CA LEU A 59 13.46 5.02 7.45
C LEU A 59 13.62 4.02 8.60
N SER A 60 12.77 2.99 8.67
CA SER A 60 12.79 1.96 9.72
C SER A 60 12.71 0.56 9.12
N GLY A 61 13.65 -0.33 9.48
CA GLY A 61 13.65 -1.74 9.06
C GLY A 61 15.00 -2.24 8.53
N PHE A 62 14.99 -3.04 7.48
CA PHE A 62 16.20 -3.55 6.81
C PHE A 62 16.63 -2.60 5.67
N LEU A 63 17.83 -2.05 5.76
CA LEU A 63 18.35 -1.01 4.85
C LEU A 63 19.83 -1.24 4.59
N GLY A 64 20.29 -1.12 3.35
CA GLY A 64 21.71 -1.26 3.00
C GLY A 64 22.35 -2.60 3.43
N GLY A 65 21.58 -3.69 3.48
CA GLY A 65 22.04 -4.99 4.01
C GLY A 65 22.03 -5.11 5.54
N SER A 66 21.70 -4.05 6.29
CA SER A 66 21.58 -4.06 7.75
C SER A 66 20.12 -4.21 8.21
N PRO A 67 19.76 -5.25 9.01
CA PRO A 67 18.46 -5.33 9.67
C PRO A 67 18.31 -4.28 10.78
N ARG A 68 17.06 -3.98 11.17
CA ARG A 68 16.69 -3.22 12.38
C ARG A 68 17.33 -1.83 12.49
N ARG A 69 17.57 -1.17 11.35
CA ARG A 69 18.00 0.24 11.29
C ARG A 69 16.82 1.17 11.52
N TYR A 70 17.07 2.26 12.24
CA TYR A 70 16.24 3.45 12.24
C TYR A 70 17.13 4.62 11.84
N LEU A 71 16.77 5.33 10.76
CA LEU A 71 17.54 6.44 10.20
C LEU A 71 16.66 7.69 10.08
N CYS A 72 17.19 8.86 10.41
CA CYS A 72 16.49 10.14 10.37
C CYS A 72 17.32 11.16 9.58
N PHE A 73 16.87 11.46 8.36
CA PHE A 73 17.53 12.41 7.46
C PHE A 73 16.86 13.78 7.58
N ASN A 74 17.54 14.68 8.30
CA ASN A 74 17.09 16.05 8.53
C ASN A 74 17.47 16.96 7.33
N GLY A 75 16.78 18.08 7.15
CA GLY A 75 17.13 19.08 6.13
C GLY A 75 16.94 18.63 4.69
N LEU A 76 16.04 17.67 4.43
CA LEU A 76 15.75 17.22 3.07
C LEU A 76 14.70 18.07 2.34
N ASP A 77 13.84 18.81 3.06
CA ASP A 77 12.62 19.42 2.50
C ASP A 77 11.77 18.39 1.72
N CYS A 78 11.71 17.16 2.24
CA CYS A 78 10.97 16.05 1.66
C CYS A 78 9.47 16.25 1.85
N GLN A 79 8.69 16.07 0.78
CA GLN A 79 7.23 16.24 0.76
C GLN A 79 6.51 14.90 0.69
N ASP A 80 7.04 13.95 -0.09
CA ASP A 80 6.48 12.60 -0.24
C ASP A 80 7.57 11.57 -0.62
N VAL A 81 7.28 10.28 -0.43
CA VAL A 81 8.22 9.18 -0.62
C VAL A 81 7.57 7.96 -1.26
N LEU A 82 8.27 7.36 -2.23
CA LEU A 82 7.89 6.15 -2.94
C LEU A 82 9.02 5.11 -2.77
N PRO A 83 8.99 4.30 -1.69
CA PRO A 83 10.00 3.29 -1.43
C PRO A 83 9.84 2.05 -2.34
N SER A 84 10.93 1.35 -2.58
CA SER A 84 11.00 -0.07 -3.00
C SER A 84 12.26 -0.71 -2.43
N GLU A 85 12.41 -2.03 -2.55
CA GLU A 85 13.56 -2.76 -1.99
C GLU A 85 14.92 -2.33 -2.57
N LYS A 86 14.93 -1.78 -3.78
CA LYS A 86 16.15 -1.36 -4.50
C LYS A 86 16.30 0.16 -4.60
N TYR A 87 15.20 0.91 -4.57
CA TYR A 87 15.18 2.33 -4.88
C TYR A 87 14.24 3.11 -3.95
N ILE A 88 14.64 4.31 -3.53
CA ILE A 88 13.76 5.25 -2.82
C ILE A 88 13.62 6.49 -3.68
N VAL A 89 12.42 6.74 -4.21
CA VAL A 89 12.13 8.00 -4.91
C VAL A 89 11.52 8.98 -3.91
N LEU A 90 12.10 10.17 -3.83
CA LEU A 90 11.70 11.26 -2.96
C LEU A 90 11.16 12.42 -3.80
N LEU A 91 10.02 12.97 -3.40
CA LEU A 91 9.64 14.33 -3.79
C LEU A 91 10.22 15.29 -2.76
N ARG A 92 11.00 16.27 -3.24
CA ARG A 92 11.53 17.39 -2.49
C ARG A 92 10.93 18.68 -3.06
N LYS A 93 11.00 19.76 -2.30
CA LYS A 93 10.41 21.08 -2.64
C LYS A 93 10.74 21.62 -4.04
N ASP A 94 11.89 21.25 -4.60
CA ASP A 94 12.44 21.72 -5.88
C ASP A 94 12.56 20.63 -6.97
N ARG A 95 12.49 19.34 -6.59
CA ARG A 95 12.85 18.22 -7.47
C ARG A 95 12.33 16.87 -6.99
N ALA A 96 12.22 15.93 -7.93
CA ALA A 96 12.25 14.51 -7.63
C ALA A 96 13.70 14.02 -7.62
N GLU A 97 14.05 13.13 -6.69
CA GLU A 97 15.35 12.44 -6.72
C GLU A 97 15.21 10.97 -6.30
N CYS A 98 16.06 10.10 -6.84
CA CYS A 98 16.08 8.67 -6.55
C CYS A 98 17.38 8.29 -5.83
N TRP A 99 17.26 7.57 -4.72
CA TRP A 99 18.37 6.95 -4.00
C TRP A 99 18.38 5.43 -4.27
N ASN A 100 19.57 4.82 -4.31
CA ASN A 100 19.70 3.35 -4.30
C ASN A 100 19.79 2.87 -2.84
N THR A 101 19.00 1.86 -2.46
CA THR A 101 18.94 1.38 -1.06
C THR A 101 20.26 0.80 -0.55
N ILE A 102 21.14 0.33 -1.44
CA ILE A 102 22.48 -0.15 -1.08
C ILE A 102 23.49 0.99 -0.81
N SER A 103 23.19 2.21 -1.24
CA SER A 103 24.05 3.38 -1.08
C SER A 103 23.80 4.14 0.23
N ILE A 104 22.77 3.77 0.98
CA ILE A 104 22.36 4.45 2.22
C ILE A 104 23.39 4.17 3.32
N ASP A 105 24.03 5.23 3.82
CA ASP A 105 25.02 5.15 4.90
C ASP A 105 24.35 4.68 6.22
N PRO A 106 24.85 3.59 6.85
CA PRO A 106 24.40 3.15 8.17
C PRO A 106 24.51 4.18 9.30
N ASN A 107 25.28 5.26 9.12
CA ASN A 107 25.42 6.37 10.06
C ASN A 107 24.44 7.54 9.81
N GLY A 108 23.60 7.46 8.76
CA GLY A 108 22.55 8.44 8.47
C GLY A 108 22.95 9.59 7.55
N THR A 109 24.11 9.53 6.88
CA THR A 109 24.44 10.47 5.81
C THR A 109 23.52 10.24 4.60
N PRO A 110 22.87 11.27 4.02
CA PRO A 110 22.13 11.11 2.77
C PRO A 110 23.06 10.63 1.64
N PRO A 111 22.69 9.61 0.85
CA PRO A 111 23.48 9.17 -0.30
C PRO A 111 23.43 10.22 -1.42
N GLU A 112 24.40 10.17 -2.34
CA GLU A 112 24.22 10.89 -3.61
C GLU A 112 23.05 10.27 -4.40
N PRO A 113 22.06 11.08 -4.87
CA PRO A 113 20.97 10.55 -5.66
C PRO A 113 21.44 10.07 -7.05
N MET A 114 21.15 8.81 -7.37
CA MET A 114 21.50 8.17 -8.64
C MET A 114 20.71 8.71 -9.84
N TRP A 115 19.63 9.45 -9.60
CA TRP A 115 18.82 10.14 -10.60
C TRP A 115 18.13 11.34 -9.95
N LYS A 116 17.95 12.43 -10.69
CA LYS A 116 17.39 13.71 -10.24
C LYS A 116 16.58 14.32 -11.40
N MET A 117 15.48 14.99 -11.11
CA MET A 117 14.66 15.72 -12.09
C MET A 117 14.00 16.91 -11.41
N GLU A 118 14.16 18.11 -11.96
CA GLU A 118 13.50 19.32 -11.45
C GLU A 118 11.97 19.18 -11.53
N VAL A 119 11.26 19.68 -10.51
CA VAL A 119 9.79 19.63 -10.46
C VAL A 119 9.29 21.02 -10.06
N THR A 120 8.41 21.59 -10.89
CA THR A 120 7.80 22.90 -10.61
C THR A 120 6.95 22.83 -9.33
N ALA A 121 7.28 23.68 -8.36
CA ALA A 121 6.87 23.55 -6.95
C ALA A 121 5.39 23.83 -6.62
N ALA A 122 4.50 23.76 -7.62
CA ALA A 122 3.06 23.85 -7.45
C ALA A 122 2.40 22.56 -7.94
N PRO A 123 1.78 21.74 -7.07
CA PRO A 123 0.93 20.65 -7.54
C PRO A 123 -0.26 21.25 -8.29
N GLU A 124 -0.33 21.00 -9.61
CA GLU A 124 -1.50 21.35 -10.41
C GLU A 124 -2.75 20.76 -9.75
N SER A 125 -3.78 21.60 -9.57
CA SER A 125 -4.80 21.41 -8.53
C SER A 125 -5.47 20.04 -8.58
N GLY A 126 -5.12 19.17 -7.63
CA GLY A 126 -5.67 17.82 -7.47
C GLY A 126 -4.73 16.67 -7.82
N LYS A 127 -3.57 16.91 -8.44
CA LYS A 127 -2.56 15.86 -8.68
C LYS A 127 -1.97 15.36 -7.36
N VAL A 128 -1.92 14.04 -7.19
CA VAL A 128 -1.31 13.37 -6.03
C VAL A 128 -0.05 12.60 -6.45
N PHE A 129 1.05 12.79 -5.71
CA PHE A 129 2.29 12.04 -5.91
C PHE A 129 2.03 10.51 -5.89
N PRO A 130 2.57 9.72 -6.84
CA PRO A 130 3.73 10.03 -7.69
C PRO A 130 3.47 10.72 -9.03
N LEU A 131 2.29 11.31 -9.29
CA LEU A 131 2.12 12.24 -10.43
C LEU A 131 2.96 13.51 -10.21
N VAL A 132 3.74 13.90 -11.22
CA VAL A 132 4.54 15.14 -11.23
C VAL A 132 4.59 15.71 -12.66
N GLY A 133 4.38 17.03 -12.81
CA GLY A 133 4.35 17.68 -14.13
C GLY A 133 3.40 17.00 -15.13
N ASN A 134 3.92 16.69 -16.32
CA ASN A 134 3.27 15.96 -17.41
C ASN A 134 3.33 14.43 -17.29
N GLY A 135 3.74 13.86 -16.15
CA GLY A 135 3.93 12.42 -16.03
C GLY A 135 3.85 11.88 -14.60
N TYR A 136 4.49 10.74 -14.37
CA TYR A 136 4.55 10.10 -13.07
C TYR A 136 5.91 9.45 -12.78
N LEU A 137 6.22 9.30 -11.50
CA LEU A 137 7.46 8.68 -11.03
C LEU A 137 7.28 7.18 -10.76
N LEU A 138 8.35 6.42 -10.99
CA LEU A 138 8.43 4.98 -10.79
C LEU A 138 9.61 4.64 -9.88
N PRO A 139 9.50 3.67 -8.96
CA PRO A 139 10.60 3.26 -8.09
C PRO A 139 11.49 2.22 -8.79
N GLN A 140 11.75 2.41 -10.10
CA GLN A 140 12.58 1.61 -11.00
C GLN A 140 12.90 2.40 -12.28
N PRO A 141 14.01 2.13 -13.00
CA PRO A 141 14.29 2.76 -14.28
C PRO A 141 13.27 2.38 -15.39
N PRO A 142 12.83 3.32 -16.25
CA PRO A 142 13.04 4.77 -16.15
C PRO A 142 12.23 5.37 -15.00
N PHE A 143 12.88 6.15 -14.12
CA PHE A 143 12.28 6.66 -12.88
C PHE A 143 11.19 7.70 -13.08
N PHE A 144 11.06 8.24 -14.30
CA PHE A 144 9.95 9.10 -14.73
C PHE A 144 9.37 8.53 -16.03
N ARG A 145 8.05 8.61 -16.18
CA ARG A 145 7.33 8.31 -17.41
C ARG A 145 6.33 9.41 -17.71
N GLU A 146 6.49 10.02 -18.88
CA GLU A 146 5.56 11.01 -19.42
C GLU A 146 4.20 10.37 -19.74
N LEU A 147 3.13 11.13 -19.55
CA LEU A 147 1.76 10.81 -19.96
C LEU A 147 1.37 11.69 -21.16
N SER A 148 0.35 11.28 -21.92
CA SER A 148 -0.16 12.12 -23.01
C SER A 148 -0.59 13.50 -22.48
N PRO A 149 -0.22 14.64 -23.10
CA PRO A 149 -0.66 15.98 -22.68
C PRO A 149 -2.19 16.17 -22.69
N THR A 150 -2.93 15.31 -23.40
CA THR A 150 -4.40 15.27 -23.37
C THR A 150 -4.99 14.54 -22.16
N LEU A 151 -4.18 13.75 -21.44
CA LEU A 151 -4.63 12.87 -20.36
C LEU A 151 -4.61 13.59 -19.02
N GLN A 152 -5.78 14.05 -18.58
CA GLN A 152 -5.97 14.83 -17.35
C GLN A 152 -5.90 13.94 -16.09
N ALA A 153 -4.71 13.40 -15.79
CA ALA A 153 -4.45 12.55 -14.64
C ALA A 153 -4.60 13.30 -13.29
N GLN A 154 -5.38 12.74 -12.36
CA GLN A 154 -5.53 13.24 -10.99
C GLN A 154 -4.82 12.35 -9.95
N ARG A 155 -4.97 11.02 -10.05
CA ARG A 155 -4.34 10.06 -9.12
C ARG A 155 -3.77 8.87 -9.85
N ILE A 156 -2.71 8.29 -9.30
CA ILE A 156 -2.10 7.07 -9.81
C ILE A 156 -1.76 6.13 -8.63
N ALA A 157 -2.08 4.86 -8.78
CA ALA A 157 -1.67 3.78 -7.89
C ALA A 157 -0.68 2.87 -8.62
N LEU A 158 0.43 2.53 -7.95
CA LEU A 158 1.49 1.69 -8.50
C LEU A 158 1.52 0.37 -7.72
N GLY A 159 1.03 -0.69 -8.36
CA GLY A 159 1.30 -2.06 -7.92
C GLY A 159 2.71 -2.51 -8.33
N ASN A 160 3.05 -3.75 -8.03
CA ASN A 160 4.35 -4.32 -8.43
C ASN A 160 4.44 -4.55 -9.95
N GLU A 161 3.34 -4.95 -10.59
CA GLU A 161 3.29 -5.38 -12.00
C GLU A 161 2.19 -4.67 -12.82
N HIS A 162 1.40 -3.81 -12.18
CA HIS A 162 0.32 -3.04 -12.79
C HIS A 162 0.26 -1.61 -12.25
N VAL A 163 -0.35 -0.73 -13.03
CA VAL A 163 -0.61 0.67 -12.71
C VAL A 163 -2.08 0.97 -12.94
N VAL A 164 -2.70 1.72 -12.03
CA VAL A 164 -4.08 2.20 -12.12
C VAL A 164 -4.06 3.73 -12.08
N LEU A 165 -4.70 4.38 -13.03
CA LEU A 165 -4.75 5.84 -13.16
C LEU A 165 -6.20 6.33 -13.16
N LEU A 166 -6.51 7.33 -12.33
CA LEU A 166 -7.78 8.06 -12.35
C LEU A 166 -7.61 9.40 -13.07
N THR A 167 -8.44 9.66 -14.07
CA THR A 167 -8.53 10.93 -14.79
C THR A 167 -9.57 11.88 -14.21
N SER A 168 -9.52 13.16 -14.57
CA SER A 168 -10.47 14.18 -14.09
C SER A 168 -11.89 14.03 -14.64
N ASP A 169 -12.07 13.30 -15.74
CA ASP A 169 -13.36 12.90 -16.29
C ASP A 169 -13.86 11.54 -15.76
N GLY A 170 -13.25 11.05 -14.67
CA GLY A 170 -13.71 9.87 -13.92
C GLY A 170 -13.32 8.52 -14.51
N LYS A 171 -12.51 8.47 -15.57
CA LYS A 171 -12.08 7.21 -16.18
C LYS A 171 -10.95 6.57 -15.37
N ILE A 172 -10.99 5.25 -15.30
CA ILE A 172 -9.90 4.42 -14.81
C ILE A 172 -9.15 3.84 -16.02
N LEU A 173 -7.84 4.08 -16.10
CA LEU A 173 -6.95 3.47 -17.09
C LEU A 173 -5.95 2.53 -16.39
N THR A 174 -5.76 1.33 -16.95
CA THR A 174 -4.97 0.26 -16.34
C THR A 174 -3.94 -0.29 -17.32
N TRP A 175 -2.66 -0.35 -16.90
CA TRP A 175 -1.58 -0.93 -17.73
C TRP A 175 -0.56 -1.71 -16.91
N GLY A 176 -0.05 -2.80 -17.48
CA GLY A 176 0.82 -3.76 -16.81
C GLY A 176 0.52 -5.19 -17.25
N ALA A 177 0.76 -6.16 -16.38
CA ALA A 177 0.35 -7.54 -16.58
C ALA A 177 -1.16 -7.69 -16.29
N GLY A 178 -1.96 -7.90 -17.34
CA GLY A 178 -3.44 -8.00 -17.28
C GLY A 178 -4.12 -6.63 -17.18
N SER A 179 -5.19 -6.43 -17.96
CA SER A 179 -5.97 -5.18 -17.99
C SER A 179 -7.31 -5.38 -18.70
N THR A 180 -8.36 -4.75 -18.18
CA THR A 180 -9.45 -4.15 -18.98
C THR A 180 -10.17 -3.09 -18.12
N GLU A 181 -11.09 -2.33 -18.70
CA GLU A 181 -11.61 -1.06 -18.17
C GLU A 181 -12.99 -1.20 -17.49
N GLY A 182 -13.25 -0.39 -16.45
CA GLY A 182 -14.55 -0.31 -15.78
C GLY A 182 -14.56 0.69 -14.61
N GLY A 183 -15.74 1.18 -14.22
CA GLY A 183 -15.91 2.22 -13.19
C GLY A 183 -16.05 1.69 -11.76
N ASP A 184 -15.93 0.38 -11.60
CA ASP A 184 -16.28 -0.38 -10.40
C ASP A 184 -15.03 -1.01 -9.77
N VAL A 185 -15.20 -1.72 -8.65
CA VAL A 185 -14.07 -2.42 -8.00
C VAL A 185 -13.81 -3.74 -8.70
N TYR A 186 -12.99 -3.69 -9.76
CA TYR A 186 -12.54 -4.89 -10.46
C TYR A 186 -11.21 -5.42 -9.92
N CYS A 187 -11.10 -6.74 -9.76
CA CYS A 187 -9.84 -7.44 -9.50
C CYS A 187 -9.54 -8.54 -10.53
N TRP A 188 -8.24 -8.81 -10.72
CA TRP A 188 -7.69 -9.83 -11.62
C TRP A 188 -6.32 -10.31 -11.10
N GLY A 189 -5.88 -11.48 -11.54
CA GLY A 189 -4.63 -12.12 -11.12
C GLY A 189 -4.84 -13.45 -10.39
N TRP A 190 -3.91 -13.81 -9.51
CA TRP A 190 -3.97 -15.04 -8.70
C TRP A 190 -4.94 -14.89 -7.52
N ASN A 191 -5.70 -15.94 -7.18
CA ASN A 191 -6.69 -15.95 -6.10
C ASN A 191 -6.58 -17.17 -5.16
N GLU A 192 -5.46 -17.88 -5.18
CA GLU A 192 -5.16 -19.07 -4.35
C GLU A 192 -5.31 -18.84 -2.83
N SER A 193 -5.36 -17.59 -2.38
CA SER A 193 -5.51 -17.16 -0.98
C SER A 193 -6.65 -16.13 -0.80
N GLY A 194 -7.60 -16.08 -1.74
CA GLY A 194 -8.74 -15.15 -1.70
C GLY A 194 -8.40 -13.67 -1.94
N GLN A 195 -7.17 -13.36 -2.36
CA GLN A 195 -6.66 -11.99 -2.43
C GLN A 195 -7.37 -11.05 -3.43
N LEU A 196 -8.25 -11.59 -4.29
CA LEU A 196 -9.08 -10.82 -5.21
C LEU A 196 -10.48 -10.51 -4.69
N GLY A 197 -10.86 -10.98 -3.49
CA GLY A 197 -12.24 -10.84 -3.01
C GLY A 197 -13.24 -11.77 -3.70
N LEU A 198 -12.76 -12.90 -4.25
CA LEU A 198 -13.54 -13.86 -5.05
C LEU A 198 -13.41 -15.29 -4.46
N PRO A 199 -14.41 -16.18 -4.59
CA PRO A 199 -14.40 -17.51 -3.98
C PRO A 199 -13.15 -18.33 -4.27
N SER A 200 -12.51 -18.89 -3.23
CA SER A 200 -11.22 -19.58 -3.36
C SER A 200 -11.27 -21.01 -2.81
N LYS A 201 -10.97 -22.02 -3.64
CA LYS A 201 -11.10 -23.44 -3.25
C LYS A 201 -10.24 -23.80 -2.03
N THR A 202 -9.04 -23.22 -1.93
CA THR A 202 -8.17 -23.35 -0.75
C THR A 202 -8.89 -22.95 0.54
N LEU A 203 -9.66 -21.85 0.51
CA LEU A 203 -10.31 -21.29 1.69
C LEU A 203 -11.63 -21.98 2.03
N ALA A 204 -12.27 -22.65 1.06
CA ALA A 204 -13.37 -23.57 1.32
C ALA A 204 -12.85 -24.83 2.03
N GLN A 205 -11.77 -25.44 1.52
CA GLN A 205 -11.12 -26.60 2.12
C GLN A 205 -10.51 -26.31 3.51
N GLU A 206 -10.15 -25.06 3.82
CA GLU A 206 -9.78 -24.63 5.19
C GLU A 206 -10.98 -24.37 6.12
N ARG A 207 -12.21 -24.25 5.60
CA ARG A 207 -13.45 -24.14 6.39
C ARG A 207 -14.03 -25.51 6.75
N GLU A 208 -13.89 -26.48 5.85
CA GLU A 208 -14.28 -27.87 6.05
C GLU A 208 -13.30 -28.55 7.03
N SER A 209 -13.73 -28.74 8.27
CA SER A 209 -12.85 -29.28 9.31
C SER A 209 -12.61 -30.79 9.13
N PRO A 210 -11.43 -31.34 9.49
CA PRO A 210 -11.13 -32.77 9.36
C PRO A 210 -11.97 -33.73 10.24
N ALA A 211 -13.03 -33.25 10.90
CA ALA A 211 -13.88 -34.04 11.78
C ALA A 211 -15.03 -34.76 11.03
N ASP A 212 -15.52 -34.21 9.92
CA ASP A 212 -16.71 -34.69 9.21
C ASP A 212 -16.39 -35.53 7.96
N VAL A 213 -15.43 -36.46 8.08
CA VAL A 213 -15.13 -37.44 7.01
C VAL A 213 -16.15 -38.58 7.06
N CYS A 214 -17.35 -38.37 6.50
CA CYS A 214 -18.38 -39.43 6.41
C CYS A 214 -19.45 -39.31 5.29
N THR A 215 -19.16 -38.70 4.14
CA THR A 215 -19.89 -38.96 2.87
C THR A 215 -19.02 -38.67 1.65
N GLU A 216 -18.88 -39.65 0.75
CA GLU A 216 -18.39 -39.47 -0.62
C GLU A 216 -19.59 -39.10 -1.53
N ASP A 217 -20.06 -37.85 -1.43
CA ASP A 217 -21.10 -37.31 -2.32
C ASP A 217 -20.46 -36.32 -3.32
N ASP A 218 -19.99 -36.84 -4.45
CA ASP A 218 -19.43 -36.07 -5.58
C ASP A 218 -20.51 -35.22 -6.28
N ASN A 219 -20.95 -34.13 -5.65
CA ASN A 219 -21.82 -33.09 -6.22
C ASN A 219 -21.12 -31.71 -6.21
N ASP A 220 -19.86 -31.66 -6.64
CA ASP A 220 -19.02 -30.45 -6.72
C ASP A 220 -19.33 -29.58 -7.97
N GLU A 221 -20.53 -29.72 -8.55
CA GLU A 221 -20.93 -29.06 -9.83
C GLU A 221 -21.36 -27.59 -9.68
N ASP A 222 -21.83 -27.15 -8.51
CA ASP A 222 -22.37 -25.78 -8.29
C ASP A 222 -21.38 -24.78 -7.62
N ASN A 223 -20.20 -25.23 -7.15
CA ASN A 223 -19.22 -24.36 -6.49
C ASN A 223 -18.14 -23.83 -7.46
N GLU A 224 -18.44 -22.73 -8.17
CA GLU A 224 -17.51 -22.09 -9.11
C GLU A 224 -16.35 -21.35 -8.41
N TYR A 225 -15.31 -22.10 -8.02
CA TYR A 225 -14.11 -21.56 -7.38
C TYR A 225 -13.13 -20.91 -8.38
N ILE A 226 -12.70 -19.69 -8.09
CA ILE A 226 -11.79 -18.92 -8.94
C ILE A 226 -10.36 -19.04 -8.40
N ALA A 227 -9.48 -19.76 -9.10
CA ALA A 227 -8.06 -19.88 -8.77
C ALA A 227 -7.20 -18.76 -9.39
N VAL A 228 -7.51 -18.38 -10.63
CA VAL A 228 -6.90 -17.26 -11.36
C VAL A 228 -7.99 -16.53 -12.12
N GLN A 229 -8.12 -15.23 -11.90
CA GLN A 229 -9.07 -14.37 -12.58
C GLN A 229 -8.34 -13.61 -13.69
N SER A 230 -8.46 -14.08 -14.94
CA SER A 230 -7.68 -13.56 -16.08
C SER A 230 -8.23 -12.27 -16.70
N PHE A 231 -9.49 -11.95 -16.45
CA PHE A 231 -10.18 -10.73 -16.87
C PHE A 231 -10.74 -10.00 -15.65
N PRO A 232 -10.86 -8.66 -15.63
CA PRO A 232 -11.34 -7.93 -14.46
C PRO A 232 -12.75 -8.42 -14.04
N ALA A 233 -12.90 -8.88 -12.79
CA ALA A 233 -14.18 -9.27 -12.21
C ALA A 233 -14.61 -8.29 -11.11
N LEU A 234 -15.89 -7.94 -11.11
CA LEU A 234 -16.53 -7.06 -10.13
C LEU A 234 -16.51 -7.72 -8.74
N ILE A 235 -16.12 -6.96 -7.71
CA ILE A 235 -16.24 -7.36 -6.30
C ILE A 235 -17.51 -6.75 -5.70
N ASP A 236 -18.42 -7.59 -5.22
CA ASP A 236 -19.52 -7.14 -4.37
C ASP A 236 -19.00 -6.68 -3.00
N LEU A 237 -19.26 -5.42 -2.66
CA LEU A 237 -18.85 -4.82 -1.40
C LEU A 237 -19.94 -5.03 -0.33
N PRO A 238 -19.59 -5.43 0.90
CA PRO A 238 -20.56 -5.78 1.92
C PRO A 238 -21.46 -4.60 2.28
N GLN A 239 -22.75 -4.88 2.48
CA GLN A 239 -23.77 -3.90 2.86
C GLN A 239 -23.92 -2.74 1.86
N GLU A 240 -23.74 -3.02 0.55
CA GLU A 240 -23.84 -2.02 -0.54
C GLU A 240 -22.90 -0.80 -0.36
N SER A 241 -21.74 -1.04 0.26
CA SER A 241 -20.82 0.04 0.66
C SER A 241 -19.96 0.57 -0.49
N GLU A 242 -20.12 1.84 -0.86
CA GLU A 242 -19.22 2.55 -1.79
C GLU A 242 -17.74 2.51 -1.34
N ALA A 243 -16.82 2.22 -2.25
CA ALA A 243 -15.37 2.32 -2.03
C ALA A 243 -14.84 3.73 -2.37
N LEU A 244 -14.24 4.42 -1.40
CA LEU A 244 -13.73 5.79 -1.52
C LEU A 244 -12.25 5.84 -1.95
N LYS A 245 -11.47 4.82 -1.57
CA LYS A 245 -10.05 4.61 -1.93
C LYS A 245 -9.73 3.11 -1.91
N ILE A 246 -8.77 2.68 -2.72
CA ILE A 246 -8.32 1.29 -2.80
C ILE A 246 -6.79 1.26 -2.90
N SER A 247 -6.14 0.27 -2.26
CA SER A 247 -4.71 0.04 -2.33
C SER A 247 -4.40 -1.47 -2.36
N CYS A 248 -3.43 -1.88 -3.19
CA CYS A 248 -3.13 -3.29 -3.45
C CYS A 248 -1.67 -3.60 -3.08
N GLY A 249 -1.48 -4.53 -2.13
CA GLY A 249 -0.20 -5.18 -1.85
C GLY A 249 0.07 -6.35 -2.81
N SER A 250 1.13 -7.13 -2.57
CA SER A 250 1.48 -8.24 -3.47
C SER A 250 0.59 -9.49 -3.33
N ARG A 251 -0.20 -9.57 -2.25
CA ARG A 251 -1.11 -10.68 -1.92
C ARG A 251 -2.36 -10.23 -1.15
N HIS A 252 -2.73 -8.94 -1.20
CA HIS A 252 -3.91 -8.41 -0.51
C HIS A 252 -4.38 -7.10 -1.13
N THR A 253 -5.69 -6.87 -1.12
CA THR A 253 -6.32 -5.59 -1.48
C THR A 253 -7.03 -5.03 -0.25
N ALA A 254 -6.94 -3.72 -0.01
CA ALA A 254 -7.75 -3.04 0.99
C ALA A 254 -8.47 -1.84 0.37
N ALA A 255 -9.75 -1.70 0.70
CA ALA A 255 -10.57 -0.55 0.34
C ALA A 255 -10.96 0.24 1.59
N VAL A 256 -10.92 1.57 1.49
CA VAL A 256 -11.66 2.47 2.38
C VAL A 256 -13.07 2.59 1.83
N THR A 257 -13.92 1.62 2.13
CA THR A 257 -15.37 1.75 2.00
C THR A 257 -15.91 2.66 3.12
N ARG A 258 -17.23 2.72 3.31
CA ARG A 258 -17.79 3.00 4.65
C ARG A 258 -17.54 1.80 5.60
N ARG A 259 -16.24 1.55 5.86
CA ARG A 259 -15.54 0.52 6.69
C ARG A 259 -15.38 -0.88 6.05
N HIS A 260 -14.34 -1.72 6.18
CA HIS A 260 -12.88 -1.83 6.55
C HIS A 260 -12.67 -3.38 6.79
N GLY A 261 -11.56 -4.17 6.69
CA GLY A 261 -11.61 -5.66 6.97
C GLY A 261 -10.54 -6.37 7.88
N GLN A 262 -10.06 -7.60 7.59
CA GLN A 262 -8.95 -8.31 8.31
C GLN A 262 -7.53 -8.34 7.64
N LEU A 263 -7.12 -7.51 6.68
CA LEU A 263 -7.45 -6.12 6.49
C LEU A 263 -7.57 -5.28 7.81
N GLY A 264 -7.17 -5.84 8.99
CA GLY A 264 -7.18 -5.22 10.33
C GLY A 264 -8.02 -5.81 11.51
N HIS A 265 -8.31 -7.12 11.63
CA HIS A 265 -9.01 -7.70 12.83
C HIS A 265 -8.44 -9.00 13.45
N GLY A 266 -7.12 -9.07 13.66
CA GLY A 266 -6.56 -9.76 14.85
C GLY A 266 -6.04 -11.19 14.72
N ASP A 267 -6.28 -11.91 13.62
CA ASP A 267 -5.69 -13.25 13.38
C ASP A 267 -4.75 -13.26 12.15
N MET A 268 -4.63 -14.37 11.44
CA MET A 268 -3.74 -14.54 10.27
C MET A 268 -4.39 -15.33 9.13
N LYS A 269 -5.70 -15.58 9.20
CA LYS A 269 -6.43 -16.35 8.20
C LYS A 269 -6.70 -15.50 6.95
N SER A 270 -6.43 -16.11 5.80
CA SER A 270 -6.86 -15.61 4.49
C SER A 270 -8.39 -15.44 4.43
N SER A 271 -8.87 -14.53 3.59
CA SER A 271 -10.29 -14.22 3.45
C SER A 271 -10.59 -13.79 2.01
N ASP A 272 -11.38 -14.61 1.31
CA ASP A 272 -11.95 -14.32 -0.01
C ASP A 272 -13.17 -13.39 0.03
N HIS A 273 -13.78 -13.18 1.21
CA HIS A 273 -14.83 -12.18 1.38
C HIS A 273 -14.28 -10.91 2.04
N PRO A 274 -14.71 -9.70 1.60
CA PRO A 274 -14.48 -8.47 2.36
C PRO A 274 -15.26 -8.55 3.70
N ARG A 275 -14.57 -8.30 4.83
CA ARG A 275 -15.12 -8.37 6.21
C ARG A 275 -15.01 -7.00 6.90
N HIS A 276 -15.28 -6.87 8.22
CA HIS A 276 -15.31 -5.58 8.97
C HIS A 276 -14.18 -5.35 10.05
N VAL A 277 -13.30 -4.32 9.95
CA VAL A 277 -12.43 -3.85 11.06
C VAL A 277 -13.29 -3.17 12.12
N ASP A 278 -13.42 -3.80 13.28
CA ASP A 278 -14.02 -3.13 14.44
C ASP A 278 -13.04 -2.17 15.17
N PHE A 279 -11.72 -2.36 15.07
CA PHE A 279 -10.70 -1.55 15.76
C PHE A 279 -10.90 -0.03 15.57
N PHE A 280 -10.89 0.50 14.34
CA PHE A 280 -10.99 1.94 14.12
C PHE A 280 -12.28 2.57 14.68
N PRO A 281 -13.50 2.06 14.39
CA PRO A 281 -14.71 2.59 15.01
C PRO A 281 -14.77 2.37 16.54
N GLN A 282 -14.30 1.24 17.07
CA GLN A 282 -14.19 1.03 18.53
C GLN A 282 -13.27 2.05 19.21
N LYS A 283 -12.20 2.49 18.54
CA LYS A 283 -11.26 3.51 19.04
C LYS A 283 -11.67 4.96 18.73
N LYS A 284 -12.86 5.20 18.13
CA LYS A 284 -13.32 6.54 17.68
C LYS A 284 -12.34 7.21 16.69
N LEU A 285 -11.91 6.43 15.70
CA LEU A 285 -11.03 6.87 14.63
C LEU A 285 -11.76 6.84 13.27
N CYS A 286 -11.74 7.96 12.56
CA CYS A 286 -12.14 8.05 11.16
C CYS A 286 -10.94 7.75 10.27
N VAL A 287 -11.08 6.79 9.35
CA VAL A 287 -10.05 6.44 8.36
C VAL A 287 -10.12 7.42 7.18
N ILE A 288 -8.98 8.02 6.86
CA ILE A 288 -8.80 9.00 5.78
C ILE A 288 -8.09 8.35 4.58
N ASP A 289 -7.16 7.42 4.81
CA ASP A 289 -6.38 6.79 3.75
C ASP A 289 -5.89 5.38 4.11
N VAL A 290 -5.60 4.57 3.08
CA VAL A 290 -5.01 3.24 3.21
C VAL A 290 -3.89 3.05 2.19
N ILE A 291 -2.76 2.51 2.63
CA ILE A 291 -1.58 2.25 1.79
C ILE A 291 -1.12 0.81 2.05
N CYS A 292 -1.37 -0.07 1.09
CA CYS A 292 -1.00 -1.47 1.11
C CYS A 292 0.24 -1.71 0.25
N ARG A 293 1.26 -2.38 0.81
CA ARG A 293 2.39 -2.93 0.04
C ARG A 293 2.70 -4.32 0.56
N HIS A 294 3.20 -5.19 -0.32
CA HIS A 294 3.75 -6.52 0.01
C HIS A 294 3.03 -7.25 1.17
N TRP A 295 3.51 -7.10 2.41
CA TRP A 295 3.01 -7.76 3.63
C TRP A 295 2.63 -6.79 4.76
N ASN A 296 2.39 -5.51 4.45
CA ASN A 296 2.04 -4.46 5.41
C ASN A 296 0.96 -3.52 4.85
N THR A 297 -0.05 -3.25 5.67
CA THR A 297 -1.05 -2.20 5.43
C THR A 297 -0.87 -1.07 6.44
N PHE A 298 -0.71 0.15 5.96
CA PHE A 298 -0.68 1.37 6.76
C PHE A 298 -1.97 2.17 6.57
N VAL A 299 -2.48 2.77 7.63
CA VAL A 299 -3.78 3.49 7.66
C VAL A 299 -3.59 4.87 8.27
N LEU A 300 -4.10 5.90 7.58
CA LEU A 300 -4.13 7.29 8.05
C LEU A 300 -5.49 7.56 8.71
N CYS A 301 -5.46 8.05 9.95
CA CYS A 301 -6.65 8.28 10.78
C CYS A 301 -6.72 9.69 11.37
N GLN A 302 -7.93 10.10 11.73
CA GLN A 302 -8.24 11.27 12.56
C GLN A 302 -9.20 10.86 13.70
N GLU A 303 -9.04 11.48 14.86
CA GLU A 303 -9.94 11.31 16.01
C GLU A 303 -11.29 12.00 15.76
N THR A 304 -12.39 11.37 16.19
CA THR A 304 -13.77 11.88 16.05
C THR A 304 -14.35 12.41 17.36
#